data_AF-R0CDR9-F1
#
_entry.id   AF-R0CDR9-F1
#
_cell.length_a   1.000
_cell.length_b   1.000
_cell.length_c   1.000
_cell.angle_alpha   90.00
_cell.angle_beta   90.00
_cell.angle_gamma   90.00
#
_symmetry.space_group_name_H-M   'P 1'
#
loop_
_entity.id
_entity.type
_entity.pdbx_description
1 polymer ?
#
loop_
_entity_poly.entity_id
_entity_poly.type
_entity_poly.pdbx_seq_one_letter_code
_entity_poly.pdbx_strand_id
1 'polypeptide(L)'
;GAKTVLTEDGPIRIEVPRDRNGSFEPLLIPKHERRFKGFDHKIVAMYARGMTVREIQVFLLEQYATDVSPEFISSVTDEVMAEVTAWQARPLDPMYPVVFFDALRVKIREDAVVRNKAVYLALGVLPDGTRDILGLWTENTQGAKFWMKVFNDLKTRGVGDS
;
A
#
# COMPACT_ATOMS: atom_id res chain seq x y z
N GLY A 1 -16.80 -3.47 25.53
CA GLY A 1 -16.53 -2.25 26.31
C GLY A 1 -15.64 -1.34 25.48
N ALA A 2 -16.10 -0.13 25.18
CA ALA A 2 -15.37 0.80 24.31
C ALA A 2 -14.04 1.25 24.94
N LYS A 3 -13.00 1.35 24.11
CA LYS A 3 -11.65 1.78 24.47
C LYS A 3 -11.18 2.81 23.46
N THR A 4 -10.56 3.88 23.94
CA THR A 4 -9.86 4.84 23.07
C THR A 4 -8.41 4.42 22.95
N VAL A 5 -7.96 4.26 21.72
CA VAL A 5 -6.61 3.86 21.34
C VAL A 5 -5.94 5.02 20.61
N LEU A 6 -4.68 5.27 20.90
CA LEU A 6 -3.89 6.30 20.23
C LEU A 6 -3.07 5.67 19.10
N THR A 7 -3.35 6.09 17.85
CA THR A 7 -2.53 5.81 16.66
C THR A 7 -1.70 7.03 16.27
N GLU A 8 -0.89 6.90 15.22
CA GLU A 8 -0.11 8.01 14.65
C GLU A 8 -1.05 9.08 14.05
N ASP A 9 -2.22 8.68 13.55
CA ASP A 9 -3.27 9.56 13.01
C ASP A 9 -4.23 10.15 14.08
N GLY A 10 -4.07 9.76 15.35
CA GLY A 10 -4.83 10.30 16.47
C GLY A 10 -5.64 9.29 17.29
N PRO A 11 -6.52 9.76 18.18
CA PRO A 11 -7.31 8.91 19.05
C PRO A 11 -8.51 8.28 18.32
N ILE A 12 -8.57 6.95 18.30
CA ILE A 12 -9.68 6.17 17.73
C ILE A 12 -10.42 5.43 18.84
N ARG A 13 -11.75 5.40 18.74
CA ARG A 13 -12.60 4.62 19.63
C ARG A 13 -12.86 3.25 19.01
N ILE A 14 -12.41 2.20 19.68
CA ILE A 14 -12.66 0.81 19.31
C ILE A 14 -13.58 0.15 20.33
N GLU A 15 -14.44 -0.77 19.90
CA GLU A 15 -15.13 -1.65 20.83
C GLU A 15 -14.37 -2.95 21.00
N VAL A 16 -14.00 -3.25 22.26
CA VAL A 16 -13.36 -4.52 22.62
C VAL A 16 -14.42 -5.39 23.32
N PRO A 17 -14.85 -6.51 22.73
CA PRO A 17 -15.66 -7.52 23.38
C PRO A 17 -14.97 -7.98 24.66
N ARG A 18 -15.74 -8.01 25.74
CA ARG A 18 -15.30 -8.58 27.01
C ARG A 18 -16.05 -9.89 27.18
N ASP A 19 -15.33 -10.96 27.46
CA ASP A 19 -15.95 -12.17 27.95
C ASP A 19 -16.37 -12.00 29.41
N ARG A 20 -17.35 -12.79 29.85
CA ARG A 20 -17.94 -12.71 31.19
C ARG A 20 -16.94 -13.09 32.30
N ASN A 21 -15.88 -13.82 31.96
CA ASN A 21 -14.83 -14.26 32.87
C ASN A 21 -13.54 -13.41 32.79
N GLY A 22 -13.48 -12.42 31.88
CA GLY A 22 -12.31 -11.56 31.71
C GLY A 22 -11.05 -12.27 31.19
N SER A 23 -11.20 -13.47 30.64
CA SER A 23 -10.15 -14.34 30.07
C SER A 23 -9.81 -14.06 28.61
N PHE A 24 -10.60 -13.19 27.95
CA PHE A 24 -10.29 -12.78 26.59
C PHE A 24 -9.09 -11.82 26.58
N GLU A 25 -7.97 -12.27 26.02
CA GLU A 25 -6.78 -11.45 25.76
C GLU A 25 -6.70 -11.15 24.26
N PRO A 26 -6.95 -9.90 23.83
CA PRO A 26 -6.78 -9.53 22.44
C PRO A 26 -5.29 -9.62 22.06
N LEU A 27 -4.97 -10.41 21.03
CA LEU A 27 -3.60 -10.52 20.51
C LEU A 27 -3.06 -9.19 19.97
N LEU A 28 -3.95 -8.26 19.59
CA LEU A 28 -3.59 -6.95 19.03
C LEU A 28 -3.39 -5.86 20.06
N ILE A 29 -4.11 -5.91 21.17
CA ILE A 29 -4.08 -4.86 22.18
C ILE A 29 -4.12 -5.54 23.55
N PRO A 30 -2.95 -5.71 24.19
CA PRO A 30 -2.87 -6.21 25.54
C PRO A 30 -3.81 -5.44 26.47
N LYS A 31 -4.37 -6.17 27.44
CA LYS A 31 -5.18 -5.60 28.51
C LYS A 31 -4.34 -4.50 29.17
N HIS A 32 -4.89 -3.28 29.29
CA HIS A 32 -4.26 -2.05 29.83
C HIS A 32 -3.36 -1.22 28.89
N GLU A 33 -3.08 -1.66 27.66
CA GLU A 33 -2.22 -0.88 26.76
C GLU A 33 -3.02 0.10 25.90
N ARG A 34 -2.70 1.41 25.93
CA ARG A 34 -3.43 2.46 25.17
C ARG A 34 -2.78 2.86 23.85
N ARG A 35 -1.59 2.31 23.57
CA ARG A 35 -0.78 2.60 22.38
C ARG A 35 -0.81 1.43 21.42
N PHE A 36 -0.86 1.74 20.14
CA PHE A 36 -1.08 0.76 19.09
C PHE A 36 0.07 0.77 18.10
N LYS A 37 1.19 0.17 18.49
CA LYS A 37 2.33 0.10 17.57
C LYS A 37 2.05 -0.94 16.48
N GLY A 38 1.94 -0.48 15.24
CA GLY A 38 1.89 -1.32 14.05
C GLY A 38 0.53 -1.93 13.70
N PHE A 39 -0.57 -1.33 14.16
CA PHE A 39 -1.89 -1.73 13.65
C PHE A 39 -2.16 -1.25 12.24
N ASP A 40 -1.77 -0.02 11.95
CA ASP A 40 -1.95 0.58 10.64
C ASP A 40 -1.20 -0.27 9.61
N HIS A 41 0.01 -0.74 9.95
CA HIS A 41 0.74 -1.75 9.16
C HIS A 41 -0.04 -3.05 8.93
N LYS A 42 -0.86 -3.52 9.87
CA LYS A 42 -1.70 -4.72 9.67
C LYS A 42 -2.87 -4.44 8.74
N ILE A 43 -3.50 -3.27 8.86
CA ILE A 43 -4.51 -2.80 7.89
C ILE A 43 -3.92 -2.73 6.49
N VAL A 44 -2.77 -2.07 6.35
CA VAL A 44 -2.02 -1.96 5.09
C VAL A 44 -1.64 -3.34 4.54
N ALA A 45 -1.17 -4.25 5.39
CA ALA A 45 -0.79 -5.60 4.97
C ALA A 45 -1.99 -6.47 4.51
N MET A 46 -3.18 -6.25 5.07
CA MET A 46 -4.41 -6.91 4.62
C MET A 46 -4.92 -6.30 3.32
N TYR A 47 -4.89 -4.97 3.22
CA TYR A 47 -5.23 -4.25 2.00
C TYR A 47 -4.30 -4.66 0.83
N ALA A 48 -2.99 -4.74 1.07
CA ALA A 48 -2.00 -5.21 0.11
C ALA A 48 -2.20 -6.67 -0.32
N ARG A 49 -2.92 -7.49 0.47
CA ARG A 49 -3.33 -8.85 0.10
C ARG A 49 -4.62 -8.88 -0.72
N GLY A 50 -5.17 -7.73 -1.07
CA GLY A 50 -6.38 -7.59 -1.88
C GLY A 50 -7.68 -7.76 -1.09
N MET A 51 -7.64 -7.63 0.24
CA MET A 51 -8.85 -7.61 1.05
C MET A 51 -9.54 -6.26 0.91
N THR A 52 -10.85 -6.27 0.71
CA THR A 52 -11.70 -5.08 0.71
C THR A 52 -11.79 -4.49 2.13
N VAL A 53 -12.09 -3.19 2.24
CA VAL A 53 -12.32 -2.51 3.54
C VAL A 53 -13.31 -3.29 4.42
N ARG A 54 -14.36 -3.85 3.82
CA ARG A 54 -15.36 -4.67 4.52
C ARG A 54 -14.79 -6.00 5.00
N GLU A 55 -14.00 -6.70 4.18
CA GLU A 55 -13.33 -7.94 4.60
C GLU A 55 -12.30 -7.68 5.71
N ILE A 56 -11.58 -6.55 5.65
CA ILE A 56 -10.66 -6.12 6.71
C ILE A 56 -11.44 -5.87 8.01
N GLN A 57 -12.55 -5.14 7.94
CA GLN A 57 -13.41 -4.88 9.10
C GLN A 57 -13.90 -6.18 9.74
N VAL A 58 -14.47 -7.10 8.94
CA VAL A 58 -14.95 -8.39 9.42
C VAL A 58 -13.80 -9.21 10.04
N PHE A 59 -12.64 -9.25 9.39
CA PHE A 59 -11.47 -9.97 9.91
C PHE A 59 -10.98 -9.40 11.25
N LEU A 60 -10.94 -8.07 11.38
CA LEU A 60 -10.56 -7.39 12.62
C LEU A 60 -11.57 -7.66 13.75
N LEU A 61 -12.85 -7.73 13.42
CA LEU A 61 -13.90 -8.08 14.37
C LEU A 61 -13.83 -9.57 14.78
N GLU A 62 -13.68 -10.48 13.83
CA GLU A 62 -13.71 -11.93 14.09
C GLU A 62 -12.44 -12.44 14.78
N GLN A 63 -11.27 -12.07 14.27
CA GLN A 63 -10.00 -12.60 14.78
C GLN A 63 -9.51 -11.86 16.00
N TYR A 64 -9.85 -10.58 16.12
CA TYR A 64 -9.30 -9.72 17.16
C TYR A 64 -10.34 -9.01 18.01
N ALA A 65 -11.62 -9.27 17.77
CA ALA A 65 -12.70 -8.66 18.53
C ALA A 65 -12.49 -7.14 18.59
N THR A 66 -12.10 -6.53 17.48
CA THR A 66 -11.84 -5.10 17.40
C THR A 66 -12.83 -4.53 16.41
N ASP A 67 -13.82 -3.79 16.93
CA ASP A 67 -14.72 -3.04 16.07
C ASP A 67 -14.02 -1.76 15.60
N VAL A 68 -13.88 -1.64 14.30
CA VAL A 68 -13.17 -0.56 13.61
C VAL A 68 -14.10 -0.02 12.54
N SER A 69 -14.20 1.30 12.47
CA SER A 69 -15.05 1.92 11.46
C SER A 69 -14.42 1.75 10.06
N PRO A 70 -15.24 1.54 9.01
CA PRO A 70 -14.75 1.53 7.64
C PRO A 70 -13.99 2.81 7.28
N GLU A 71 -14.41 3.96 7.81
CA GLU A 71 -13.78 5.26 7.59
C GLU A 71 -12.33 5.29 8.09
N PHE A 72 -12.05 4.66 9.24
CA PHE A 72 -10.70 4.58 9.76
C PHE A 72 -9.82 3.64 8.93
N ILE A 73 -10.37 2.50 8.50
CA ILE A 73 -9.64 1.58 7.61
C ILE A 73 -9.30 2.31 6.30
N SER A 74 -10.26 3.05 5.73
CA SER A 74 -10.04 3.86 4.53
C SER A 74 -8.96 4.91 4.75
N SER A 75 -8.97 5.67 5.85
CA SER A 75 -7.96 6.71 6.10
C SER A 75 -6.55 6.14 6.14
N VAL A 76 -6.36 5.00 6.80
CA VAL A 76 -5.06 4.30 6.85
C VAL A 76 -4.63 3.81 5.46
N THR A 77 -5.56 3.25 4.66
CA THR A 77 -5.22 2.81 3.30
C THR A 77 -4.96 3.97 2.35
N ASP A 78 -5.67 5.09 2.53
CA ASP A 78 -5.55 6.29 1.70
C ASP A 78 -4.20 6.99 1.92
N GLU A 79 -3.68 7.00 3.15
CA GLU A 79 -2.35 7.53 3.46
C GLU A 79 -1.25 6.80 2.66
N VAL A 80 -1.28 5.46 2.66
CA VAL A 80 -0.33 4.66 1.87
C VAL A 80 -0.51 4.90 0.37
N MET A 81 -1.74 5.07 -0.10
CA MET A 81 -1.99 5.42 -1.51
C MET A 81 -1.44 6.80 -1.87
N ALA A 82 -1.51 7.76 -0.95
CA ALA A 82 -0.90 9.08 -1.11
C ALA A 82 0.63 8.98 -1.20
N GLU A 83 1.27 8.17 -0.34
CA GLU A 83 2.71 7.91 -0.41
C GLU A 83 3.12 7.26 -1.74
N VAL A 84 2.36 6.26 -2.20
CA VAL A 84 2.61 5.60 -3.50
C VAL A 84 2.49 6.61 -4.64
N THR A 85 1.47 7.48 -4.61
CA THR A 85 1.28 8.53 -5.62
C THR A 85 2.43 9.53 -5.60
N ALA A 86 2.86 9.97 -4.41
CA ALA A 86 4.00 10.85 -4.25
C ALA A 86 5.30 10.21 -4.74
N TRP A 87 5.52 8.93 -4.47
CA TRP A 87 6.67 8.18 -4.98
C TRP A 87 6.63 8.03 -6.50
N GLN A 88 5.45 7.77 -7.09
CA GLN A 88 5.28 7.70 -8.55
C GLN A 88 5.51 9.04 -9.24
N ALA A 89 5.29 10.17 -8.55
CA ALA A 89 5.50 11.51 -9.08
C ALA A 89 6.85 12.13 -8.67
N ARG A 90 7.66 11.45 -7.85
CA ARG A 90 8.88 12.03 -7.28
C ARG A 90 9.85 12.48 -8.37
N PRO A 91 10.59 13.59 -8.17
CA PRO A 91 11.69 13.96 -9.05
C PRO A 91 12.70 12.82 -9.18
N LEU A 92 13.21 12.61 -10.38
CA LEU A 92 14.25 11.64 -10.71
C LEU A 92 15.59 12.36 -10.93
N ASP A 93 16.68 11.61 -10.82
CA ASP A 93 18.00 12.15 -11.15
C ASP A 93 18.09 12.50 -12.64
N PRO A 94 18.85 13.54 -13.00
CA PRO A 94 18.93 14.00 -14.38
C PRO A 94 19.68 13.04 -15.30
N MET A 95 20.49 12.13 -14.75
CA MET A 95 21.34 11.22 -15.52
C MET A 95 21.37 9.82 -14.92
N TYR A 96 20.98 8.85 -15.74
CA TYR A 96 21.13 7.42 -15.46
C TYR A 96 21.93 6.78 -16.60
N PRO A 97 23.21 6.41 -16.40
CA PRO A 97 24.04 5.81 -17.44
C PRO A 97 23.42 4.58 -18.14
N VAL A 98 22.61 3.81 -17.41
CA VAL A 98 21.90 2.65 -17.95
C VAL A 98 20.49 2.61 -17.35
N VAL A 99 19.48 2.36 -18.19
CA VAL A 99 18.11 2.08 -17.77
C VAL A 99 17.64 0.77 -18.38
N PHE A 100 17.18 -0.14 -17.54
CA PHE A 100 16.58 -1.41 -17.94
C PHE A 100 15.06 -1.31 -17.92
N PHE A 101 14.42 -1.85 -18.94
CA PHE A 101 12.97 -2.02 -18.98
C PHE A 101 12.62 -3.51 -18.95
N ASP A 102 11.76 -3.89 -18.01
CA ASP A 102 11.31 -5.27 -17.86
C ASP A 102 9.78 -5.32 -17.68
N ALA A 103 9.19 -6.50 -17.90
CA ALA A 103 7.77 -6.75 -17.77
C ALA A 103 7.52 -8.01 -16.91
N LEU A 104 6.99 -7.81 -15.71
CA LEU A 104 6.59 -8.87 -14.81
C LEU A 104 5.15 -9.27 -15.07
N ARG A 105 4.88 -10.55 -15.33
CA ARG A 105 3.51 -11.07 -15.40
C ARG A 105 3.00 -11.41 -14.01
N VAL A 106 2.05 -10.63 -13.53
CA VAL A 106 1.45 -10.78 -12.20
C VAL A 106 -0.01 -11.20 -12.34
N LYS A 107 -0.44 -12.15 -11.49
CA LYS A 107 -1.85 -12.50 -11.33
C LYS A 107 -2.52 -11.46 -10.44
N ILE A 108 -3.36 -10.62 -11.03
CA ILE A 108 -4.10 -9.57 -10.33
C ILE A 108 -5.58 -9.96 -10.31
N ARG A 109 -6.22 -9.82 -9.14
CA ARG A 109 -7.67 -10.01 -8.99
C ARG A 109 -8.37 -8.68 -9.27
N GLU A 110 -9.19 -8.64 -10.30
CA GLU A 110 -10.05 -7.50 -10.66
C GLU A 110 -11.48 -8.02 -10.88
N ASP A 111 -12.47 -7.35 -10.28
CA ASP A 111 -13.89 -7.72 -10.40
C ASP A 111 -14.15 -9.21 -10.11
N ALA A 112 -13.54 -9.73 -9.04
CA ALA A 112 -13.57 -11.14 -8.63
C ALA A 112 -12.94 -12.15 -9.62
N VAL A 113 -12.33 -11.68 -10.72
CA VAL A 113 -11.64 -12.53 -11.70
C VAL A 113 -10.13 -12.32 -11.62
N VAL A 114 -9.37 -13.42 -11.56
CA VAL A 114 -7.90 -13.35 -11.61
C VAL A 114 -7.46 -13.27 -13.06
N ARG A 115 -6.77 -12.19 -13.43
CA ARG A 115 -6.18 -11.97 -14.75
C ARG A 115 -4.66 -11.87 -14.66
N ASN A 116 -3.98 -12.42 -15.65
CA ASN A 116 -2.54 -12.16 -15.82
C ASN A 116 -2.37 -10.78 -16.46
N LYS A 117 -1.77 -9.85 -15.73
CA LYS A 117 -1.41 -8.53 -16.24
C LYS A 117 0.10 -8.38 -16.30
N ALA A 118 0.58 -7.62 -17.28
CA ALA A 118 1.97 -7.21 -17.34
C ALA A 118 2.14 -5.92 -16.52
N VAL A 119 3.09 -5.94 -15.60
CA VAL A 119 3.60 -4.78 -14.87
C VAL A 119 4.95 -4.43 -15.48
N TYR A 120 5.03 -3.29 -16.15
CA TYR A 120 6.28 -2.78 -16.71
C TYR A 120 7.02 -2.01 -15.64
N LEU A 121 8.33 -2.20 -15.56
CA LEU A 121 9.19 -1.48 -14.63
C LEU A 121 10.38 -0.87 -15.37
N ALA A 122 10.81 0.30 -14.92
CA ALA A 122 12.05 0.94 -15.35
C ALA A 122 13.03 0.97 -14.18
N LEU A 123 14.19 0.35 -14.35
CA LEU A 123 15.27 0.30 -13.37
C LEU A 123 16.47 1.10 -13.90
N GLY A 124 16.71 2.26 -13.31
CA GLY A 124 17.89 3.07 -13.58
C GLY A 124 19.07 2.63 -12.72
N VAL A 125 20.28 2.83 -13.23
CA VAL A 125 21.51 2.75 -12.45
C VAL A 125 22.13 4.13 -12.43
N LEU A 126 22.43 4.64 -11.23
CA LEU A 126 23.11 5.92 -11.02
C LEU A 126 24.61 5.81 -11.33
N PRO A 127 25.33 6.93 -11.50
CA PRO A 127 26.78 6.92 -11.79
C PRO A 127 27.64 6.20 -10.74
N ASP A 128 27.17 6.12 -9.49
CA ASP A 128 27.83 5.42 -8.39
C ASP A 128 27.51 3.90 -8.36
N GLY A 129 26.68 3.42 -9.29
CA GLY A 129 26.23 2.03 -9.37
C GLY A 129 24.98 1.71 -8.54
N THR A 130 24.41 2.69 -7.83
CA THR A 130 23.17 2.53 -7.06
C THR A 130 22.00 2.27 -8.03
N ARG A 131 21.17 1.28 -7.70
CA ARG A 131 19.97 0.93 -8.49
C ARG A 131 18.77 1.71 -7.99
N ASP A 132 18.02 2.28 -8.91
CA ASP A 132 16.82 3.06 -8.61
C ASP A 132 15.63 2.59 -9.46
N ILE A 133 14.47 2.38 -8.83
CA ILE A 133 13.24 2.07 -9.54
C ILE A 133 12.60 3.39 -9.95
N LEU A 134 12.62 3.66 -11.25
CA LEU A 134 12.15 4.92 -11.82
C LEU A 134 10.63 4.96 -11.92
N GLY A 135 9.99 3.80 -12.14
CA GLY A 135 8.54 3.70 -12.15
C GLY A 135 8.02 2.29 -12.43
N LEU A 136 6.71 2.15 -12.22
CA LEU A 136 5.93 0.94 -12.44
C LEU A 136 4.64 1.33 -13.17
N TRP A 137 4.33 0.61 -14.26
CA TRP A 137 3.15 0.89 -15.08
C TRP A 137 2.39 -0.40 -15.40
N THR A 138 1.07 -0.34 -15.33
CA THR A 138 0.17 -1.42 -15.72
C THR A 138 -0.69 -0.95 -16.89
N GLU A 139 -0.57 -1.58 -18.06
CA GLU A 139 -1.38 -1.21 -19.22
C GLU A 139 -1.90 -2.48 -19.92
N ASN A 140 -3.14 -2.43 -20.40
CA ASN A 140 -3.78 -3.55 -21.10
C ASN A 140 -3.36 -3.65 -22.57
N THR A 141 -2.81 -2.58 -23.16
CA THR A 141 -2.45 -2.50 -24.58
C THR A 141 -0.97 -2.25 -24.78
N GLN A 142 -0.28 -3.25 -25.34
CA GLN A 142 1.12 -3.15 -25.72
C GLN A 142 1.23 -2.42 -27.06
N GLY A 143 1.75 -1.20 -27.07
CA GLY A 143 1.95 -0.46 -28.31
C GLY A 143 2.86 0.74 -28.12
N ALA A 144 3.34 1.32 -29.22
CA ALA A 144 4.25 2.47 -29.21
C ALA A 144 3.73 3.65 -28.35
N LYS A 145 2.41 3.87 -28.32
CA LYS A 145 1.78 4.90 -27.51
C LYS A 145 2.01 4.73 -26.00
N PHE A 146 2.08 3.49 -25.51
CA PHE A 146 2.36 3.21 -24.11
C PHE A 146 3.80 3.62 -23.76
N TRP A 147 4.78 3.15 -24.54
CA TRP A 147 6.19 3.48 -24.31
C TRP A 147 6.46 4.98 -24.43
N MET A 148 5.80 5.67 -25.37
CA MET A 148 5.86 7.13 -25.44
C MET A 148 5.36 7.80 -24.17
N LYS A 149 4.28 7.30 -23.53
CA LYS A 149 3.84 7.82 -22.23
C LYS A 149 4.88 7.59 -21.15
N VAL A 150 5.46 6.38 -21.09
CA VAL A 150 6.50 6.04 -20.11
C VAL A 150 7.72 6.97 -20.25
N PHE A 151 8.23 7.17 -21.46
CA PHE A 151 9.36 8.07 -21.68
C PHE A 151 9.03 9.53 -21.36
N ASN A 152 7.83 10.00 -21.73
CA ASN A 152 7.39 11.35 -21.39
C ASN A 152 7.25 11.55 -19.88
N ASP A 153 6.77 10.53 -19.15
CA ASP A 153 6.67 10.58 -17.68
C ASP A 153 8.05 10.71 -17.03
N LEU A 154 9.01 9.86 -17.43
CA LEU A 154 10.39 9.92 -16.94
C LEU A 154 11.03 11.29 -17.21
N LYS A 155 10.85 11.82 -18.41
CA LYS A 155 11.34 13.16 -18.79
C LYS A 155 10.70 14.27 -17.97
N THR A 156 9.38 14.22 -17.79
CA THR A 156 8.63 15.21 -16.97
C THR A 156 9.12 15.22 -15.53
N ARG A 157 9.56 14.06 -15.03
CA ARG A 157 10.08 13.88 -13.68
C ARG A 157 11.57 14.23 -13.53
N GLY A 158 12.25 14.61 -14.61
CA GLY A 158 13.58 15.21 -14.55
C GLY A 158 14.69 14.43 -15.24
N VAL A 159 14.42 13.24 -15.80
CA VAL A 159 15.42 12.50 -16.58
C VAL A 159 15.80 13.31 -17.81
N GLY A 160 17.07 13.68 -17.93
CA GLY A 160 17.60 14.45 -19.05
C GLY A 160 17.74 13.61 -20.31
N ASP A 161 17.59 14.26 -21.46
CA ASP A 161 18.09 13.71 -22.72
C ASP A 161 19.62 13.80 -22.65
N SER A 162 20.28 12.64 -22.58
CA SER A 162 21.76 12.55 -22.59
C SER A 162 22.35 13.10 -23.88
#